data_AF-A0A945BJK0-F1
#
_entry.id   AF-A0A945BJK0-F1
#
_cell.length_a   1.000
_cell.length_b   1.000
_cell.length_c   1.000
_cell.angle_alpha   90.00
_cell.angle_beta   90.00
_cell.angle_gamma   90.00
#
_symmetry.space_group_name_H-M   'P 1'
#
loop_
_entity.id
_entity.type
_entity.pdbx_description
1 polymer ?
#
loop_
_entity_poly.entity_id
_entity_poly.type
_entity_poly.pdbx_seq_one_letter_code
_entity_poly.pdbx_strand_id
1 'polypeptide(L)'
;TKENEPDFSGFYSIQVNSYSVNLLPVKKHTPLTYLGQATVPSFRKKTKSRLEFFANKAQRLIAVAIDGKVIRKWIDAKGFTGEGTGIRIVHQGRGAVRVSNLRVEEWDGRFKGPPTHPIGAKDDLVKLINNDRMQGRVNGIEGGKLNVTTVEGGFPVPLDRVKQIEPATSKTAADMPLEHRMRAHFSDGSRLTFKLNRWATDGVEAQSPSFGNATFKSGSIIRLEFQPPKK
;
A
#
# COMPACT_ATOMS: atom_id res chain seq x y z
N THR A 1 27.43 -11.70 22.53
CA THR A 1 25.99 -12.02 22.60
C THR A 1 25.21 -10.71 22.72
N LYS A 2 23.89 -10.68 22.49
CA LYS A 2 23.10 -9.43 22.61
C LYS A 2 23.23 -8.74 23.97
N GLU A 3 23.59 -9.50 25.02
CA GLU A 3 23.80 -8.98 26.37
C GLU A 3 25.09 -8.14 26.49
N ASN A 4 26.08 -8.38 25.62
CA ASN A 4 27.38 -7.68 25.66
C ASN A 4 27.42 -6.46 24.75
N GLU A 5 26.37 -6.20 23.98
CA GLU A 5 26.26 -5.00 23.13
C GLU A 5 26.01 -3.76 24.02
N PRO A 6 26.30 -2.53 23.52
CA PRO A 6 25.82 -1.30 24.14
C PRO A 6 24.32 -1.36 24.41
N ASP A 7 23.83 -0.54 25.35
CA ASP A 7 22.40 -0.54 25.65
C ASP A 7 21.55 -0.19 24.42
N PHE A 8 20.44 -0.91 24.25
CA PHE A 8 19.54 -0.72 23.12
C PHE A 8 18.08 -1.00 23.53
N SER A 9 17.18 -0.18 23.02
CA SER A 9 15.74 -0.37 23.19
C SER A 9 15.26 -1.60 22.43
N GLY A 10 14.18 -2.23 22.92
CA GLY A 10 13.59 -3.39 22.26
C GLY A 10 13.20 -3.11 20.81
N PHE A 11 13.40 -4.09 19.93
CA PHE A 11 13.06 -3.98 18.50
C PHE A 11 12.60 -5.32 17.91
N TYR A 12 11.97 -5.25 16.75
CA TYR A 12 11.64 -6.42 15.94
C TYR A 12 12.65 -6.57 14.79
N SER A 13 13.27 -7.74 14.70
CA SER A 13 14.11 -8.13 13.57
C SER A 13 13.28 -8.97 12.60
N ILE A 14 12.93 -8.39 11.45
CA ILE A 14 12.32 -9.15 10.34
C ILE A 14 13.43 -9.66 9.44
N GLN A 15 13.61 -10.97 9.40
CA GLN A 15 14.61 -11.62 8.58
C GLN A 15 13.93 -12.11 7.29
N VAL A 16 14.51 -11.73 6.16
CA VAL A 16 14.03 -12.13 4.83
C VAL A 16 15.18 -12.81 4.12
N ASN A 17 14.95 -14.03 3.64
CA ASN A 17 15.92 -14.78 2.81
C ASN A 17 15.26 -15.24 1.51
N SER A 18 15.98 -15.99 0.68
CA SER A 18 15.50 -16.43 -0.64
C SER A 18 14.32 -17.41 -0.62
N TYR A 19 13.83 -17.81 0.56
CA TYR A 19 12.77 -18.79 0.70
C TYR A 19 11.73 -18.46 1.77
N SER A 20 12.01 -17.56 2.70
CA SER A 20 11.16 -17.36 3.88
C SER A 20 11.31 -15.98 4.48
N VAL A 21 10.32 -15.65 5.30
CA VAL A 21 10.34 -14.49 6.20
C VAL A 21 10.01 -14.96 7.61
N ASN A 22 10.74 -14.44 8.58
CA ASN A 22 10.57 -14.75 9.99
C ASN A 22 10.74 -13.49 10.85
N LEU A 23 10.08 -13.49 12.00
CA LEU A 23 10.05 -12.36 12.93
C LEU A 23 10.66 -12.77 14.26
N LEU A 24 11.64 -11.99 14.72
CA LEU A 24 12.30 -12.16 16.01
C LEU A 24 12.20 -10.86 16.82
N PRO A 25 11.49 -10.87 17.97
CA PRO A 25 11.61 -9.80 18.95
C PRO A 25 12.98 -9.88 19.62
N VAL A 26 13.65 -8.73 19.76
CA VAL A 26 14.98 -8.60 20.36
C VAL A 26 14.94 -7.54 21.44
N LYS A 27 15.25 -7.92 22.66
CA LYS A 27 15.40 -7.03 23.83
C LYS A 27 16.44 -7.62 24.77
N LYS A 28 17.25 -6.79 25.43
CA LYS A 28 18.19 -7.28 26.46
C LYS A 28 17.44 -8.03 27.57
N HIS A 29 18.09 -9.01 28.18
CA HIS A 29 17.54 -9.84 29.26
C HIS A 29 16.28 -10.67 28.92
N THR A 30 15.75 -10.59 27.69
CA THR A 30 14.65 -11.44 27.22
C THR A 30 15.18 -12.55 26.31
N PRO A 31 14.77 -13.82 26.47
CA PRO A 31 15.16 -14.89 25.55
C PRO A 31 14.76 -14.59 24.09
N LEU A 32 15.62 -14.97 23.15
CA LEU A 32 15.32 -14.87 21.72
C LEU A 32 14.35 -15.98 21.32
N THR A 33 13.12 -15.62 20.97
CA THR A 33 12.09 -16.57 20.52
C THR A 33 11.42 -16.04 19.26
N TYR A 34 11.50 -16.79 18.16
CA TYR A 34 10.80 -16.43 16.94
C TYR A 34 9.28 -16.47 17.14
N LEU A 35 8.57 -15.48 16.61
CA LEU A 35 7.10 -15.47 16.60
C LEU A 35 6.53 -16.35 15.47
N GLY A 36 7.40 -16.92 14.64
CA GLY A 36 7.06 -17.86 13.56
C GLY A 36 7.63 -17.44 12.21
N GLN A 37 7.45 -18.33 11.24
CA GLN A 37 7.95 -18.19 9.88
C GLN A 37 6.81 -18.32 8.87
N ALA A 38 6.98 -17.71 7.70
CA ALA A 38 6.22 -18.03 6.50
C ALA A 38 7.17 -18.35 5.34
N THR A 39 6.81 -19.35 4.55
CA THR A 39 7.54 -19.72 3.34
C THR A 39 7.08 -18.86 2.16
N VAL A 40 8.03 -18.48 1.32
CA VAL A 40 7.87 -17.65 0.13
C VAL A 40 8.67 -18.27 -1.02
N PRO A 41 8.25 -19.43 -1.55
CA PRO A 41 9.03 -20.15 -2.57
C PRO A 41 9.26 -19.34 -3.86
N SER A 42 8.38 -18.38 -4.14
CA SER A 42 8.46 -17.49 -5.31
C SER A 42 9.73 -16.63 -5.35
N PHE A 43 10.38 -16.38 -4.22
CA PHE A 43 11.64 -15.62 -4.17
C PHE A 43 12.79 -16.28 -4.90
N ARG A 44 12.82 -17.61 -4.98
CA ARG A 44 13.85 -18.32 -5.75
C ARG A 44 13.74 -18.08 -7.27
N LYS A 45 12.56 -17.65 -7.73
CA LYS A 45 12.25 -17.44 -9.15
C LYS A 45 12.27 -15.96 -9.56
N LYS A 46 12.59 -15.05 -8.63
CA LYS A 46 12.52 -13.60 -8.85
C LYS A 46 13.77 -12.91 -8.32
N THR A 47 14.24 -11.92 -9.06
CA THR A 47 15.37 -11.05 -8.65
C THR A 47 14.90 -9.72 -8.03
N LYS A 48 13.60 -9.46 -8.05
CA LYS A 48 12.97 -8.23 -7.55
C LYS A 48 11.63 -8.56 -6.89
N SER A 49 11.38 -7.96 -5.73
CA SER A 49 10.08 -8.01 -5.04
C SER A 49 9.83 -6.69 -4.30
N ARG A 50 8.55 -6.34 -4.10
CA ARG A 50 8.16 -5.26 -3.18
C ARG A 50 7.91 -5.88 -1.80
N LEU A 51 8.56 -5.35 -0.77
CA LEU A 51 8.35 -5.73 0.62
C LEU A 51 7.64 -4.60 1.34
N GLU A 52 6.63 -4.94 2.11
CA GLU A 52 5.87 -4.00 2.93
C GLU A 52 5.77 -4.58 4.33
N PHE A 53 6.12 -3.78 5.32
CA PHE A 53 6.07 -4.16 6.74
C PHE A 53 5.08 -3.24 7.44
N PHE A 54 4.23 -3.84 8.26
CA PHE A 54 3.19 -3.13 9.00
C PHE A 54 3.39 -3.36 10.49
N ALA A 55 3.21 -2.32 11.28
CA ALA A 55 3.27 -2.39 12.73
C ALA A 55 2.08 -1.66 13.34
N ASN A 56 1.39 -2.31 14.27
CA ASN A 56 0.37 -1.69 15.11
C ASN A 56 0.68 -2.03 16.57
N LYS A 57 1.13 -1.01 17.32
CA LYS A 57 1.56 -1.16 18.72
C LYS A 57 0.40 -1.59 19.62
N ALA A 58 -0.76 -0.96 19.47
CA ALA A 58 -1.95 -1.24 20.28
C ALA A 58 -2.44 -2.68 20.11
N GLN A 59 -2.44 -3.18 18.87
CA GLN A 59 -2.84 -4.55 18.54
C GLN A 59 -1.70 -5.57 18.69
N ARG A 60 -0.50 -5.13 19.09
CA ARG A 60 0.71 -5.98 19.21
C ARG A 60 1.02 -6.72 17.91
N LEU A 61 0.70 -6.10 16.78
CA LEU A 61 0.69 -6.71 15.46
C LEU A 61 1.93 -6.27 14.67
N ILE A 62 2.60 -7.24 14.08
CA ILE A 62 3.53 -7.05 12.97
C ILE A 62 3.03 -7.86 11.79
N ALA A 63 3.07 -7.31 10.58
CA ALA A 63 2.74 -8.06 9.37
C ALA A 63 3.73 -7.78 8.25
N VAL A 64 3.81 -8.72 7.32
CA VAL A 64 4.57 -8.57 6.08
C VAL A 64 3.67 -8.86 4.89
N ALA A 65 3.71 -7.97 3.91
CA ALA A 65 3.19 -8.21 2.58
C ALA A 65 4.34 -8.23 1.56
N ILE A 66 4.17 -9.07 0.55
CA ILE A 66 5.13 -9.27 -0.52
C ILE A 66 4.36 -9.15 -1.83
N ASP A 67 4.81 -8.26 -2.70
CA ASP A 67 4.14 -7.92 -3.97
C ASP A 67 2.63 -7.59 -3.75
N GLY A 68 2.31 -6.86 -2.68
CA GLY A 68 0.94 -6.46 -2.33
C GLY A 68 0.08 -7.55 -1.66
N LYS A 69 0.59 -8.78 -1.50
CA LYS A 69 -0.12 -9.87 -0.83
C LYS A 69 0.39 -10.02 0.60
N VAL A 70 -0.51 -9.95 1.59
CA VAL A 70 -0.16 -10.25 2.99
C VAL A 70 0.25 -11.71 3.09
N ILE A 71 1.50 -11.95 3.50
CA ILE A 71 2.09 -13.29 3.62
C ILE A 71 1.94 -13.80 5.03
N ARG A 72 2.16 -12.95 6.03
CA ARG A 72 2.07 -13.33 7.43
C ARG A 72 1.71 -12.15 8.32
N LYS A 73 0.97 -12.47 9.38
CA LYS A 73 0.69 -11.61 10.52
C LYS A 73 1.19 -12.31 11.77
N TRP A 74 1.80 -11.56 12.66
CA TRP A 74 2.25 -12.01 13.97
C TRP A 74 1.65 -11.13 15.03
N ILE A 75 1.06 -11.75 16.05
CA ILE A 75 0.62 -11.07 17.26
C ILE A 75 1.60 -11.45 18.35
N ASP A 76 2.26 -10.47 18.94
CA ASP A 76 3.19 -10.70 20.04
C ASP A 76 2.41 -10.85 21.35
N ALA A 77 2.23 -12.10 21.77
CA ALA A 77 1.50 -12.42 23.00
C ALA A 77 2.15 -11.83 24.25
N LYS A 78 3.46 -11.55 24.22
CA LYS A 78 4.22 -11.00 25.35
C LYS A 78 4.17 -9.47 25.42
N GLY A 79 3.54 -8.82 24.45
CA GLY A 79 3.49 -7.36 24.34
C GLY A 79 4.32 -6.84 23.16
N PHE A 80 4.09 -5.58 22.77
CA PHE A 80 4.82 -5.00 21.65
C PHE A 80 6.26 -4.67 22.07
N THR A 81 7.23 -5.40 21.54
CA THR A 81 8.66 -5.30 21.90
C THR A 81 9.33 -4.03 21.36
N GLY A 82 8.81 -3.44 20.27
CA GLY A 82 9.42 -2.29 19.60
C GLY A 82 9.26 -0.97 20.36
N GLU A 83 10.35 -0.47 20.92
CA GLU A 83 10.39 0.75 21.74
C GLU A 83 10.96 1.95 20.98
N GLY A 84 11.79 1.71 19.96
CA GLY A 84 12.42 2.76 19.16
C GLY A 84 11.53 3.36 18.06
N THR A 85 12.09 4.37 17.39
CA THR A 85 11.51 5.07 16.22
C THR A 85 12.30 4.85 14.93
N GLY A 86 13.47 4.20 15.02
CA GLY A 86 14.37 3.97 13.90
C GLY A 86 14.10 2.67 13.15
N ILE A 87 14.47 2.65 11.88
CA ILE A 87 14.52 1.44 11.05
C ILE A 87 15.97 1.17 10.67
N ARG A 88 16.42 -0.06 10.85
CA ARG A 88 17.75 -0.52 10.45
C ARG A 88 17.61 -1.61 9.40
N ILE A 89 18.32 -1.47 8.29
CA ILE A 89 18.42 -2.48 7.24
C ILE A 89 19.83 -3.05 7.28
N VAL A 90 19.92 -4.37 7.39
CA VAL A 90 21.21 -5.08 7.42
C VAL A 90 21.20 -6.13 6.32
N HIS A 91 22.18 -6.04 5.42
CA HIS A 91 22.40 -7.07 4.42
C HIS A 91 23.43 -8.08 4.95
N GLN A 92 22.98 -9.31 5.22
CA GLN A 92 23.83 -10.43 5.67
C GLN A 92 24.01 -11.51 4.59
N GLY A 93 23.49 -11.29 3.39
CA GLY A 93 23.56 -12.23 2.28
C GLY A 93 24.84 -12.09 1.45
N ARG A 94 24.96 -12.92 0.42
CA ARG A 94 26.01 -12.80 -0.61
C ARG A 94 25.47 -12.01 -1.80
N GLY A 95 26.33 -11.23 -2.44
CA GLY A 95 26.01 -10.45 -3.64
C GLY A 95 25.50 -9.04 -3.35
N ALA A 96 25.30 -8.27 -4.41
CA ALA A 96 24.79 -6.91 -4.30
C ALA A 96 23.26 -6.90 -4.19
N VAL A 97 22.72 -6.12 -3.26
CA VAL A 97 21.29 -5.86 -3.13
C VAL A 97 21.03 -4.39 -3.35
N ARG A 98 20.07 -4.08 -4.24
CA ARG A 98 19.57 -2.72 -4.41
C ARG A 98 18.28 -2.55 -3.62
N VAL A 99 18.31 -1.66 -2.63
CA VAL A 99 17.10 -1.15 -1.97
C VAL A 99 16.67 0.13 -2.68
N SER A 100 15.38 0.25 -3.00
CA SER A 100 14.83 1.43 -3.68
C SER A 100 13.38 1.65 -3.31
N ASN A 101 12.89 2.87 -3.49
CA ASN A 101 11.53 3.29 -3.10
C ASN A 101 11.23 3.02 -1.62
N LEU A 102 12.21 3.26 -0.74
CA LEU A 102 12.02 3.16 0.70
C LEU A 102 11.02 4.22 1.16
N ARG A 103 10.06 3.80 1.98
CA ARG A 103 9.03 4.66 2.55
C ARG A 103 8.69 4.22 3.95
N VAL A 104 8.35 5.20 4.78
CA VAL A 104 7.80 5.02 6.12
C VAL A 104 6.60 5.95 6.21
N GLU A 105 5.46 5.42 6.60
CA GLU A 105 4.22 6.17 6.76
C GLU A 105 3.37 5.56 7.85
N GLU A 106 2.43 6.36 8.36
CA GLU A 106 1.37 5.84 9.21
C GLU A 106 0.45 4.92 8.42
N TRP A 107 0.07 3.82 9.05
CA TRP A 107 -0.83 2.84 8.47
C TRP A 107 -2.14 2.82 9.24
N ASP A 108 -3.25 2.92 8.51
CA ASP A 108 -4.62 2.96 9.05
C ASP A 108 -5.11 1.62 9.65
N GLY A 109 -4.26 0.60 9.68
CA GLY A 109 -4.59 -0.74 10.19
C GLY A 109 -5.29 -1.64 9.18
N ARG A 110 -5.51 -1.19 7.94
CA ARG A 110 -6.26 -1.95 6.93
C ARG A 110 -5.35 -2.56 5.89
N PHE A 111 -5.57 -3.85 5.60
CA PHE A 111 -4.87 -4.53 4.51
C PHE A 111 -5.66 -4.41 3.22
N LYS A 112 -4.97 -4.10 2.13
CA LYS A 112 -5.55 -4.21 0.79
C LYS A 112 -5.83 -5.68 0.47
N GLY A 113 -7.01 -5.95 -0.06
CA GLY A 113 -7.32 -7.26 -0.62
C GLY A 113 -6.78 -7.39 -2.05
N PRO A 114 -6.59 -8.61 -2.55
CA PRO A 114 -6.41 -8.79 -3.98
C PRO A 114 -7.63 -8.21 -4.72
N PRO A 115 -7.45 -7.71 -5.96
CA PRO A 115 -8.57 -7.41 -6.83
C PRO A 115 -9.46 -8.65 -6.93
N THR A 116 -10.76 -8.46 -6.74
CA THR A 116 -11.76 -9.53 -6.93
C THR A 116 -12.64 -9.28 -8.15
N HIS A 117 -12.39 -8.20 -8.87
CA HIS A 117 -13.14 -7.87 -10.06
C HIS A 117 -12.86 -8.89 -11.18
N PRO A 118 -13.89 -9.58 -11.72
CA PRO A 118 -13.72 -10.57 -12.78
C PRO A 118 -13.09 -9.96 -14.03
N ILE A 119 -12.36 -10.75 -14.81
CA ILE A 119 -11.87 -10.33 -16.15
C ILE A 119 -13.09 -10.18 -17.08
N GLY A 120 -13.15 -9.08 -17.84
CA GLY A 120 -14.24 -8.78 -18.78
C GLY A 120 -15.47 -8.10 -18.15
N ALA A 121 -15.40 -7.74 -16.86
CA ALA A 121 -16.48 -7.03 -16.19
C ALA A 121 -16.57 -5.57 -16.68
N LYS A 122 -17.81 -5.14 -16.94
CA LYS A 122 -18.14 -3.88 -17.63
C LYS A 122 -18.30 -2.69 -16.70
N ASP A 123 -18.74 -2.94 -15.48
CA ASP A 123 -18.93 -1.93 -14.45
C ASP A 123 -17.74 -1.90 -13.49
N ASP A 124 -17.62 -0.84 -12.69
CA ASP A 124 -16.61 -0.77 -11.64
C ASP A 124 -17.16 -1.46 -10.37
N LEU A 125 -16.27 -1.99 -9.53
CA LEU A 125 -16.61 -2.58 -8.24
C LEU A 125 -16.11 -1.69 -7.10
N VAL A 126 -17.04 -1.17 -6.31
CA VAL A 126 -16.76 -0.41 -5.10
C VAL A 126 -16.89 -1.34 -3.90
N LYS A 127 -15.81 -1.48 -3.13
CA LYS A 127 -15.78 -2.19 -1.85
C LYS A 127 -15.89 -1.18 -0.73
N LEU A 128 -16.82 -1.40 0.19
CA LEU A 128 -16.99 -0.58 1.37
C LEU A 128 -16.21 -1.13 2.56
N ILE A 129 -16.00 -0.30 3.58
CA ILE A 129 -15.26 -0.65 4.80
C ILE A 129 -15.91 -1.78 5.60
N ASN A 130 -17.24 -1.92 5.52
CA ASN A 130 -18.01 -3.01 6.12
C ASN A 130 -17.99 -4.31 5.28
N ASN A 131 -17.20 -4.34 4.21
CA ASN A 131 -17.09 -5.41 3.21
C ASN A 131 -18.28 -5.56 2.26
N ASP A 132 -19.26 -4.65 2.30
CA ASP A 132 -20.28 -4.58 1.26
C ASP A 132 -19.65 -4.23 -0.09
N ARG A 133 -20.37 -4.61 -1.15
CA ARG A 133 -19.92 -4.46 -2.53
C ARG A 133 -21.02 -3.83 -3.34
N MET A 134 -20.66 -2.83 -4.13
CA MET A 134 -21.54 -2.16 -5.08
C MET A 134 -20.92 -2.27 -6.47
N GLN A 135 -21.72 -2.70 -7.45
CA GLN A 135 -21.34 -2.71 -8.86
C GLN A 135 -22.02 -1.54 -9.55
N GLY A 136 -21.28 -0.77 -10.32
CA GLY A 136 -21.80 0.36 -11.07
C GLY A 136 -20.68 1.18 -11.70
N ARG A 137 -21.05 2.18 -12.50
CA ARG A 137 -20.09 3.11 -13.09
C ARG A 137 -19.68 4.15 -12.07
N VAL A 138 -18.38 4.25 -11.77
CA VAL A 138 -17.84 5.37 -11.00
C VAL A 138 -17.77 6.59 -11.92
N ASN A 139 -18.52 7.63 -11.59
CA ASN A 139 -18.57 8.86 -12.37
C ASN A 139 -17.52 9.89 -11.94
N GLY A 140 -17.10 9.84 -10.66
CA GLY A 140 -16.10 10.74 -10.12
C GLY A 140 -16.21 10.90 -8.62
N ILE A 141 -15.38 11.82 -8.09
CA ILE A 141 -15.31 12.14 -6.67
C ILE A 141 -15.58 13.63 -6.49
N GLU A 142 -16.64 13.98 -5.76
CA GLU A 142 -17.06 15.36 -5.52
C GLU A 142 -17.65 15.53 -4.13
N GLY A 143 -17.34 16.65 -3.45
CA GLY A 143 -17.93 16.97 -2.15
C GLY A 143 -17.70 15.91 -1.05
N GLY A 144 -16.57 15.20 -1.10
CA GLY A 144 -16.27 14.11 -0.16
C GLY A 144 -17.04 12.81 -0.41
N LYS A 145 -17.68 12.67 -1.57
CA LYS A 145 -18.46 11.48 -1.97
C LYS A 145 -17.95 10.92 -3.29
N LEU A 146 -18.00 9.59 -3.40
CA LEU A 146 -17.84 8.85 -4.65
C LEU A 146 -19.21 8.72 -5.31
N ASN A 147 -19.36 9.26 -6.51
CA ASN A 147 -20.61 9.19 -7.26
C ASN A 147 -20.62 7.94 -8.13
N VAL A 148 -21.53 7.00 -7.84
CA VAL A 148 -21.65 5.71 -8.54
C VAL A 148 -23.02 5.63 -9.21
N THR A 149 -23.11 5.26 -10.48
CA THR A 149 -24.39 4.93 -11.13
C THR A 149 -24.55 3.43 -11.22
N THR A 150 -25.59 2.91 -10.57
CA THR A 150 -26.04 1.51 -10.70
C THR A 150 -27.25 1.44 -11.63
N VAL A 151 -27.77 0.22 -11.84
CA VAL A 151 -29.02 0.00 -12.57
C VAL A 151 -30.24 0.62 -11.87
N GLU A 152 -30.18 0.81 -10.54
CA GLU A 152 -31.26 1.44 -9.77
C GLU A 152 -31.15 2.97 -9.71
N GLY A 153 -30.03 3.57 -10.15
CA GLY A 153 -29.84 5.01 -10.20
C GLY A 153 -28.49 5.49 -9.68
N GLY A 154 -28.40 6.79 -9.38
CA GLY A 154 -27.20 7.43 -8.84
C GLY A 154 -27.10 7.30 -7.32
N PHE A 155 -25.99 6.76 -6.83
CA PHE A 155 -25.66 6.55 -5.43
C PHE A 155 -24.42 7.36 -5.03
N PRO A 156 -24.59 8.41 -4.21
CA PRO A 156 -23.46 9.14 -3.63
C PRO A 156 -22.94 8.41 -2.37
N VAL A 157 -21.75 7.82 -2.46
CA VAL A 157 -21.12 7.04 -1.37
C VAL A 157 -20.12 7.93 -0.61
N PRO A 158 -20.25 8.13 0.71
CA PRO A 158 -19.24 8.84 1.51
C PRO A 158 -17.84 8.22 1.34
N LEU A 159 -16.82 9.03 1.04
CA LEU A 159 -15.46 8.51 0.77
C LEU A 159 -14.84 7.77 1.95
N ASP A 160 -15.17 8.16 3.18
CA ASP A 160 -14.72 7.49 4.41
C ASP A 160 -15.24 6.04 4.54
N ARG A 161 -16.34 5.72 3.84
CA ARG A 161 -16.88 4.36 3.71
C ARG A 161 -16.30 3.57 2.56
N VAL A 162 -15.58 4.21 1.63
CA VAL A 162 -14.96 3.53 0.48
C VAL A 162 -13.65 2.90 0.93
N LYS A 163 -13.55 1.58 0.81
CA LYS A 163 -12.33 0.80 1.10
C LYS A 163 -11.45 0.68 -0.14
N GLN A 164 -12.05 0.41 -1.29
CA GLN A 164 -11.33 0.18 -2.54
C GLN A 164 -12.27 0.36 -3.73
N ILE A 165 -11.74 0.91 -4.83
CA ILE A 165 -12.39 0.94 -6.13
C ILE A 165 -11.59 0.02 -7.05
N GLU A 166 -12.28 -0.92 -7.69
CA GLU A 166 -11.71 -1.81 -8.70
C GLU A 166 -12.35 -1.47 -10.04
N PRO A 167 -11.62 -0.83 -10.96
CA PRO A 167 -12.18 -0.44 -12.25
C PRO A 167 -12.65 -1.64 -13.08
N ALA A 168 -13.60 -1.37 -13.97
CA ALA A 168 -14.03 -2.30 -14.99
C ALA A 168 -12.83 -2.87 -15.77
N THR A 169 -12.76 -4.18 -15.87
CA THR A 169 -11.66 -4.89 -16.52
C THR A 169 -11.87 -5.06 -18.03
N SER A 170 -13.08 -4.77 -18.52
CA SER A 170 -13.34 -4.66 -19.96
C SER A 170 -12.95 -3.30 -20.54
N LYS A 171 -12.64 -2.30 -19.69
CA LYS A 171 -12.23 -0.98 -20.16
C LYS A 171 -10.82 -1.07 -20.73
N THR A 172 -10.65 -0.70 -21.99
CA THR A 172 -9.33 -0.40 -22.55
C THR A 172 -8.73 0.75 -21.74
N ALA A 173 -7.43 0.71 -21.45
CA ALA A 173 -6.75 1.82 -20.80
C ALA A 173 -7.03 3.08 -21.62
N ALA A 174 -7.69 4.06 -21.00
CA ALA A 174 -8.07 5.27 -21.71
C ALA A 174 -6.82 5.96 -22.24
N ASP A 175 -6.84 6.32 -23.52
CA ASP A 175 -5.75 7.06 -24.11
C ASP A 175 -5.78 8.48 -23.55
N MET A 176 -4.70 8.84 -22.87
CA MET A 176 -4.51 10.19 -22.33
C MET A 176 -3.36 10.80 -23.10
N PRO A 177 -3.51 11.97 -23.74
CA PRO A 177 -2.39 12.62 -24.41
C PRO A 177 -1.16 12.69 -23.49
N LEU A 178 0.03 12.38 -24.01
CA LEU A 178 1.27 12.45 -23.22
C LEU A 178 1.55 13.90 -22.77
N GLU A 179 1.14 14.87 -23.59
CA GLU A 179 1.23 16.28 -23.27
C GLU A 179 0.45 16.58 -21.98
N HIS A 180 1.15 17.12 -20.98
CA HIS A 180 0.61 17.44 -19.65
C HIS A 180 0.24 16.23 -18.78
N ARG A 181 0.59 15.00 -19.19
CA ARG A 181 0.39 13.80 -18.39
C ARG A 181 1.32 13.81 -17.18
N MET A 182 0.73 13.67 -16.01
CA MET A 182 1.43 13.49 -14.74
C MET A 182 1.12 12.13 -14.15
N ARG A 183 2.08 11.57 -13.42
CA ARG A 183 1.89 10.37 -12.62
C ARG A 183 2.15 10.67 -11.16
N ALA A 184 1.09 10.71 -10.36
CA ALA A 184 1.21 10.75 -8.92
C ALA A 184 1.49 9.35 -8.38
N HIS A 185 2.32 9.30 -7.35
CA HIS A 185 2.48 8.14 -6.48
C HIS A 185 1.91 8.52 -5.12
N PHE A 186 1.21 7.58 -4.51
CA PHE A 186 0.59 7.73 -3.20
C PHE A 186 1.33 6.87 -2.18
N SER A 187 1.08 7.14 -0.91
CA SER A 187 1.66 6.51 0.29
C SER A 187 1.55 4.96 0.24
N ASP A 188 0.40 4.47 -0.19
CA ASP A 188 0.11 3.05 -0.33
C ASP A 188 0.75 2.37 -1.57
N GLY A 189 1.60 3.12 -2.29
CA GLY A 189 2.29 2.75 -3.52
C GLY A 189 1.39 2.55 -4.74
N SER A 190 0.13 2.97 -4.66
CA SER A 190 -0.71 3.16 -5.84
C SER A 190 -0.16 4.30 -6.69
N ARG A 191 -0.57 4.29 -7.95
CA ARG A 191 -0.19 5.30 -8.93
C ARG A 191 -1.43 5.77 -9.65
N LEU A 192 -1.52 7.06 -9.87
CA LEU A 192 -2.60 7.69 -10.62
C LEU A 192 -2.00 8.50 -11.75
N THR A 193 -2.54 8.32 -12.95
CA THR A 193 -2.16 9.11 -14.13
C THR A 193 -3.27 10.09 -14.43
N PHE A 194 -2.93 11.38 -14.58
CA PHE A 194 -3.88 12.46 -14.78
C PHE A 194 -3.25 13.67 -15.46
N LYS A 195 -4.10 14.56 -15.97
CA LYS A 195 -3.76 15.95 -16.28
C LYS A 195 -3.95 16.79 -15.02
N LEU A 196 -2.91 17.52 -14.61
CA LEU A 196 -2.99 18.44 -13.46
C LEU A 196 -3.69 19.73 -13.91
N ASN A 197 -4.74 20.12 -13.20
CA ASN A 197 -5.46 21.38 -13.44
C ASN A 197 -4.99 22.48 -12.48
N ARG A 198 -4.90 22.17 -11.17
CA ARG A 198 -4.46 23.12 -10.13
C ARG A 198 -3.74 22.38 -9.00
N TRP A 199 -2.72 22.99 -8.42
CA TRP A 199 -2.11 22.54 -7.18
C TRP A 199 -2.07 23.70 -6.19
N ALA A 200 -2.73 23.55 -5.05
CA ALA A 200 -2.75 24.51 -3.96
C ALA A 200 -2.71 23.79 -2.59
N THR A 201 -2.66 24.57 -1.51
CA THR A 201 -2.61 24.05 -0.15
C THR A 201 -3.87 23.27 0.22
N ASP A 202 -5.02 23.71 -0.26
CA ASP A 202 -6.34 23.11 -0.05
C ASP A 202 -6.61 21.86 -0.92
N GLY A 203 -5.90 21.71 -2.04
CA GLY A 203 -6.04 20.51 -2.87
C GLY A 203 -5.27 20.50 -4.18
N VAL A 204 -5.28 19.33 -4.81
CA VAL A 204 -4.72 19.05 -6.13
C VAL A 204 -5.87 18.64 -7.05
N GLU A 205 -6.26 19.55 -7.93
CA GLU A 205 -7.29 19.34 -8.93
C GLU A 205 -6.69 18.62 -10.14
N ALA A 206 -7.28 17.49 -10.48
CA ALA A 206 -6.79 16.59 -11.51
C ALA A 206 -7.95 16.07 -12.36
N GLN A 207 -7.63 15.78 -13.62
CA GLN A 207 -8.58 15.20 -14.57
C GLN A 207 -8.01 13.93 -15.19
N SER A 208 -8.82 12.89 -15.30
CA SER A 208 -8.50 11.67 -16.04
C SER A 208 -9.72 11.08 -16.71
N PRO A 209 -9.60 10.50 -17.91
CA PRO A 209 -10.70 9.74 -18.52
C PRO A 209 -11.18 8.58 -17.64
N SER A 210 -10.34 8.09 -16.71
CA SER A 210 -10.70 6.98 -15.82
C SER A 210 -11.59 7.36 -14.64
N PHE A 211 -11.59 8.63 -14.21
CA PHE A 211 -12.32 9.07 -13.01
C PHE A 211 -12.94 10.47 -13.11
N GLY A 212 -12.87 11.12 -14.27
CA GLY A 212 -13.33 12.49 -14.47
C GLY A 212 -12.45 13.50 -13.73
N ASN A 213 -13.09 14.54 -13.18
CA ASN A 213 -12.43 15.53 -12.32
C ASN A 213 -12.39 15.02 -10.88
N ALA A 214 -11.28 15.24 -10.20
CA ALA A 214 -11.12 14.91 -8.78
C ALA A 214 -10.21 15.93 -8.10
N THR A 215 -10.47 16.16 -6.81
CA THR A 215 -9.59 16.95 -5.94
C THR A 215 -8.96 16.05 -4.89
N PHE A 216 -7.63 15.97 -4.89
CA PHE A 216 -6.86 15.20 -3.91
C PHE A 216 -6.32 16.12 -2.82
N LYS A 217 -6.21 15.62 -1.59
CA LYS A 217 -5.42 16.33 -0.57
C LYS A 217 -3.97 16.36 -1.04
N SER A 218 -3.35 17.54 -1.02
CA SER A 218 -1.97 17.74 -1.44
C SER A 218 -0.99 16.79 -0.75
N GLY A 219 -1.13 16.62 0.58
CA GLY A 219 -0.32 15.69 1.37
C GLY A 219 -0.50 14.20 1.06
N SER A 220 -1.53 13.81 0.30
CA SER A 220 -1.70 12.41 -0.14
C SER A 220 -0.80 12.05 -1.32
N ILE A 221 -0.32 13.04 -2.09
CA ILE A 221 0.61 12.85 -3.20
C ILE A 221 2.03 13.09 -2.68
N ILE A 222 2.83 12.03 -2.71
CA ILE A 222 4.20 12.04 -2.16
C ILE A 222 5.27 12.17 -3.24
N ARG A 223 4.89 11.96 -4.50
CA ARG A 223 5.75 12.14 -5.67
C ARG A 223 4.88 12.37 -6.88
N LEU A 224 5.23 13.39 -7.65
CA LEU A 224 4.67 13.67 -8.95
C LEU A 224 5.76 13.47 -10.01
N GLU A 225 5.47 12.68 -11.04
CA GLU A 225 6.35 12.50 -12.19
C GLU A 225 5.72 13.15 -13.41
N PHE A 226 6.42 14.12 -13.99
CA PHE A 226 6.08 14.67 -15.30
C PHE A 226 6.48 13.66 -16.38
N GLN A 227 5.57 13.38 -17.32
CA GLN A 227 5.82 12.50 -18.45
C GLN A 227 5.95 13.36 -19.72
N PRO A 228 7.10 14.04 -19.96
CA PRO A 228 7.26 14.84 -21.16
C PRO A 228 7.19 13.94 -22.41
N PRO A 229 6.78 14.50 -23.57
CA PRO A 229 6.91 13.81 -24.85
C PRO A 229 8.37 13.37 -25.04
N LYS A 230 8.58 12.16 -25.54
CA LYS A 230 9.93 11.78 -26.02
C LYS A 230 10.21 12.65 -27.24
N LYS A 231 11.33 13.37 -27.21
CA LYS A 231 11.88 14.04 -28.39
C LYS A 231 12.29 13.01 -29.44
#